data_AF-A0A4Z0D7F2-F1
#
_entry.id   AF-A0A4Z0D7F2-F1
#
_cell.length_a   1.000
_cell.length_b   1.000
_cell.length_c   1.000
_cell.angle_alpha   90.00
_cell.angle_beta   90.00
_cell.angle_gamma   90.00
#
_symmetry.space_group_name_H-M   'P 1'
#
loop_
_entity.id
_entity.type
_entity.pdbx_description
1 polymer ?
#
loop_
_entity_poly.entity_id
_entity_poly.type
_entity_poly.pdbx_seq_one_letter_code
_entity_poly.pdbx_strand_id
1 'polypeptide(L)' 'MPIVLLKLNDKEDILIRKYAEIHNMDLSTFICQAVMEKIEDEYELSLFDKVLEEEQNKERISHEDLKKELGL' A
#
# COMPACT_ATOMS: atom_id res chain seq x y z
N MET A 1 23.78 -1.52 -6.83
CA MET A 1 22.80 -1.06 -5.83
C MET A 1 22.65 0.44 -5.99
N PRO A 2 21.45 0.97 -6.24
CA PRO A 2 21.20 2.41 -6.23
C PRO A 2 21.40 2.96 -4.80
N ILE A 3 21.81 4.22 -4.69
CA ILE A 3 22.03 4.93 -3.41
C ILE A 3 21.06 6.10 -3.36
N VAL A 4 20.38 6.26 -2.22
CA VAL A 4 19.52 7.41 -1.93
C VAL A 4 20.18 8.26 -0.84
N LEU A 5 20.29 9.56 -1.09
CA LEU A 5 20.81 10.52 -0.12
C LEU A 5 19.64 11.34 0.44
N LEU A 6 19.37 11.18 1.74
CA LEU A 6 18.31 11.89 2.44
C LEU A 6 18.92 12.95 3.36
N LYS A 7 18.41 14.18 3.28
CA LYS A 7 18.76 15.24 4.23
C LYS A 7 17.75 15.21 5.37
N LEU A 8 18.26 15.08 6.59
CA LEU A 8 17.49 15.07 7.82
C LEU A 8 18.08 16.13 8.76
N ASN A 9 17.24 16.73 9.60
CA ASN A 9 17.73 17.45 10.77
C ASN A 9 18.03 16.48 11.92
N ASP A 10 18.74 16.96 12.94
CA ASP A 10 19.17 16.12 14.07
C ASP A 10 18.01 15.43 14.79
N LYS A 11 16.84 16.10 14.89
CA LYS A 11 15.67 15.52 15.56
C LYS A 11 15.04 14.41 14.73
N GLU A 12 14.95 14.60 13.42
CA GLU A 12 14.43 13.60 12.49
C GLU A 12 15.33 12.35 12.47
N ASP A 13 16.65 12.52 12.38
CA ASP A 13 17.60 11.40 12.38
C ASP A 13 17.48 10.57 13.66
N ILE A 14 17.44 11.21 14.83
CA ILE A 14 17.26 10.52 16.12
C ILE A 14 15.93 9.77 16.17
N LEU A 15 14.84 10.40 15.71
CA LEU A 15 13.51 9.81 15.78
C LEU A 15 13.40 8.57 14.88
N ILE A 16 13.81 8.70 13.62
CA ILE A 16 13.71 7.64 12.62
C ILE A 16 14.59 6.44 13.01
N ARG A 17 15.80 6.69 13.52
CA ARG A 17 16.69 5.61 14.01
C ARG A 17 16.08 4.86 15.19
N LYS A 18 15.60 5.58 16.21
CA LYS A 18 14.98 4.96 17.38
C LYS A 18 13.75 4.14 17.01
N TYR A 19 12.95 4.62 16.06
CA TYR A 19 11.82 3.87 15.55
C TYR A 19 12.28 2.54 14.93
N ALA A 20 13.23 2.58 14.00
CA ALA A 20 13.76 1.37 13.38
C ALA A 20 14.33 0.39 14.43
N GLU A 21 15.08 0.89 15.43
CA GLU A 21 15.62 0.09 16.53
C GLU A 21 14.53 -0.60 17.37
N ILE A 22 13.48 0.12 17.78
CA ILE A 22 12.37 -0.44 18.57
C ILE A 22 11.66 -1.56 17.81
N HIS A 23 11.58 -1.43 16.48
CA HIS A 23 10.95 -2.41 15.60
C HIS A 23 11.91 -3.50 15.10
N ASN A 24 13.18 -3.51 15.55
CA ASN A 24 14.23 -4.43 15.10
C ASN A 24 14.42 -4.44 13.57
N MET A 25 14.34 -3.26 12.96
CA MET A 25 14.49 -3.06 11.52
C MET A 25 15.77 -2.30 11.21
N ASP A 26 16.41 -2.63 10.10
CA ASP A 26 17.47 -1.78 9.56
C ASP A 26 16.91 -0.46 9.03
N LEU A 27 17.62 0.65 9.26
CA LEU A 27 17.19 2.00 8.88
C LEU A 27 16.93 2.12 7.37
N SER A 28 17.81 1.56 6.53
CA SER A 28 17.65 1.63 5.08
C SER A 28 16.45 0.81 4.61
N THR A 29 16.21 -0.33 5.26
CA THR A 29 15.03 -1.17 5.00
C THR A 29 13.75 -0.45 5.37
N PHE A 30 13.69 0.16 6.56
CA PHE A 30 12.54 0.94 7.01
C PHE A 30 12.21 2.09 6.05
N ILE A 31 13.20 2.90 5.67
CA ILE A 31 12.99 4.04 4.76
C ILE A 31 12.48 3.56 3.40
N CYS A 32 13.08 2.51 2.83
CA CYS A 32 12.64 1.96 1.55
C CYS A 32 11.21 1.42 1.62
N GLN A 33 10.85 0.69 2.69
CA GLN A 33 9.51 0.16 2.86
C GLN A 33 8.47 1.27 3.01
N ALA A 34 8.73 2.27 3.85
CA ALA A 34 7.81 3.39 4.05
C ALA A 34 7.56 4.17 2.74
N VAL A 35 8.59 4.32 1.89
CA VAL A 35 8.44 4.95 0.57
C VAL A 35 7.60 4.09 -0.36
N MET A 36 7.83 2.76 -0.39
CA MET A 36 7.06 1.86 -1.25
C MET A 36 5.60 1.78 -0.83
N GLU A 37 5.33 1.66 0.47
CA GLU A 37 3.97 1.67 1.03
C GLU A 37 3.22 2.93 0.63
N LYS A 38 3.87 4.10 0.70
CA LYS A 38 3.26 5.35 0.27
C LYS A 38 2.93 5.40 -1.23
N ILE A 39 3.78 4.81 -2.07
CA ILE A 39 3.54 4.70 -3.52
C ILE A 39 2.39 3.71 -3.79
N GLU A 40 2.36 2.59 -3.08
CA GLU A 40 1.32 1.57 -3.18
C GLU A 40 -0.04 2.14 -2.79
N ASP A 41 -0.15 2.86 -1.67
CA ASP A 41 -1.39 3.52 -1.23
C ASP A 41 -1.99 4.42 -2.33
N GLU A 42 -1.14 5.22 -2.99
CA GLU A 42 -1.58 6.13 -4.06
C GLU A 42 -1.97 5.36 -5.34
N TYR A 43 -1.23 4.30 -5.65
CA TYR A 43 -1.53 3.46 -6.80
C TYR A 43 -2.82 2.66 -6.61
N GLU A 44 -3.00 2.04 -5.43
CA GLU A 44 -4.17 1.25 -5.07
C GLU A 44 -5.46 2.07 -5.15
N LEU A 45 -5.45 3.31 -4.66
CA LEU A 45 -6.60 4.21 -4.78
C LEU A 45 -6.97 4.46 -6.25
N SER A 46 -5.95 4.73 -7.08
CA SER A 46 -6.18 4.96 -8.52
C SER A 46 -6.69 3.72 -9.26
N LEU A 47 -6.28 2.53 -8.81
CA LEU A 47 -6.73 1.26 -9.37
C LEU A 47 -8.16 0.95 -8.94
N PHE A 48 -8.49 1.21 -7.67
CA PHE A 48 -9.85 1.06 -7.15
C PHE A 48 -10.84 1.92 -7.93
N ASP A 49 -10.52 3.20 -8.16
CA ASP A 49 -11.39 4.11 -8.92
C ASP A 49 -11.64 3.60 -10.35
N LYS A 50 -10.61 3.09 -11.03
CA LYS A 50 -10.75 2.48 -12.37
C LYS A 50 -11.65 1.27 -12.36
N VAL A 51 -11.43 0.34 -11.41
CA VAL A 51 -12.28 -0.85 -11.28
C VAL A 51 -13.71 -0.43 -11.00
N LEU A 52 -13.93 0.56 -10.14
CA LEU A 52 -15.28 1.06 -9.86
C LEU A 52 -15.97 1.60 -11.12
N GLU A 53 -15.28 2.39 -11.95
CA GLU A 53 -15.79 2.89 -13.22
C GLU A 53 -16.10 1.76 -14.22
N GLU A 54 -15.22 0.78 -14.36
CA GLU A 54 -15.45 -0.38 -15.24
C GLU A 54 -16.63 -1.26 -14.76
N GLU A 55 -16.82 -1.37 -13.45
CA GLU A 55 -17.87 -2.16 -12.81
C GLU A 55 -19.21 -1.41 -12.67
N GLN A 56 -19.28 -0.12 -13.01
CA GLN A 56 -20.55 0.65 -12.97
C GLN A 56 -21.58 0.12 -13.99
N ASN A 57 -21.11 -0.42 -15.11
CA ASN A 57 -21.96 -0.88 -16.20
C ASN A 57 -22.06 -2.42 -16.30
N LYS A 58 -21.50 -3.16 -15.33
CA LYS A 58 -21.56 -4.62 -15.30
C LYS A 58 -22.75 -5.10 -14.49
N GLU A 59 -23.39 -6.17 -14.95
CA GLU A 59 -24.50 -6.79 -14.23
C GLU A 59 -24.00 -7.37 -12.90
N ARG A 60 -24.70 -7.04 -11.82
CA ARG A 60 -24.44 -7.56 -10.48
C ARG A 60 -25.57 -8.48 -10.09
N ILE A 61 -25.26 -9.73 -9.82
CA ILE A 61 -26.23 -10.71 -9.30
C ILE A 61 -26.05 -10.85 -7.79
N SER A 62 -27.14 -11.21 -7.09
CA SER A 62 -27.07 -11.47 -5.67
C SER A 62 -26.29 -12.75 -5.39
N HIS A 63 -25.76 -12.90 -4.18
CA HIS A 63 -25.10 -14.14 -3.75
C HIS A 63 -26.01 -15.36 -3.88
N GLU A 64 -27.31 -15.19 -3.64
CA GLU A 64 -28.29 -16.26 -3.80
C GLU A 64 -28.50 -16.65 -5.26
N ASP A 65 -28.54 -15.67 -6.16
CA ASP A 65 -28.73 -15.92 -7.59
C ASP A 65 -27.48 -16.54 -8.22
N LEU A 66 -26.29 -16.11 -7.79
CA LEU A 66 -25.03 -16.75 -8.17
C LEU A 66 -24.98 -18.22 -7.72
N LYS A 67 -25.42 -18.54 -6.50
CA LYS A 67 -25.49 -19.92 -6.03
C LYS A 67 -26.44 -20.78 -6.86
N LYS A 68 -27.60 -20.23 -7.23
CA LYS A 68 -28.55 -20.91 -8.12
C LYS A 68 -27.94 -21.19 -9.49
N GLU A 69 -27.22 -20.22 -10.08
CA GLU A 69 -26.51 -20.42 -11.36
C GLU A 69 -25.42 -21.50 -11.28
N LEU A 70 -24.72 -21.57 -10.14
CA LEU A 70 -23.63 -22.54 -9.92
C LEU A 70 -24.12 -23.90 -9.40
N GLY A 71 -25.41 -24.07 -9.12
CA GLY A 71 -25.99 -25.32 -8.60
C GLY A 71 -25.58 -25.66 -7.17
N LEU A 72 -25.31 -24.64 -6.34
CA LEU A 72 -24.90 -24.74 -4.93
C LEU A 72 -26.03 -24.43 -3.95
#